data_AF-A0A0Q2Y249-F1
#
_entry.id   AF-A0A0Q2Y249-F1
#
_cell.length_a   1.000
_cell.length_b   1.000
_cell.length_c   1.000
_cell.angle_alpha   90.00
_cell.angle_beta   90.00
_cell.angle_gamma   90.00
#
_symmetry.space_group_name_H-M   'P 1'
#
loop_
_entity.id
_entity.type
_entity.pdbx_description
1 polymer ?
#
loop_
_entity_poly.entity_id
_entity_poly.type
_entity_poly.pdbx_seq_one_letter_code
_entity_poly.pdbx_strand_id
1 'polypeptide(L)'
;MTFIESFTLILALIYSVCLLYTSGRKFGAMTTSCIFFVALICNLNLSLLIALFLCLVVISVLSKLQPKFLDGNARTNVLRKYCQHAMALSLFLVAIQYTAHTWLLVHQISPSFMRPDVTDAFLPIAAAIQLKAIFTLGFWDQTHPAGAVMLVTVLLTAITCKRAFCGWVCPLGLAGEYIYNFRLKVIRKAYLPPTWLDWPLRMMKYVLLAFFIFISLGMPIANIPYYLNGNYHKIADVKTAWVFVEPGVITLSILAVMLLMAAWRQRSFCRYFCPYGALLGAASVLSPFKIRRNINHCLNERGDLSCDKCSRACPSNIIIHTATQIRTDECQACLRCVAACPKKEALGLRARNNWQLSAKHLLIMILLIMFGVPLVAFTFGYWHSQTDNEIRMYLIQMKDYISY
;
A
#
# COMPACT_ATOMS: atom_id res chain seq x y z
N MET A 1 0.00 13.48 14.45
CA MET A 1 0.04 13.33 12.98
C MET A 1 0.33 14.67 12.35
N THR A 2 1.11 14.66 11.27
CA THR A 2 1.35 15.86 10.47
C THR A 2 0.06 16.34 9.78
N PHE A 3 0.06 17.59 9.30
CA PHE A 3 -1.07 18.11 8.55
C PHE A 3 -1.37 17.29 7.28
N ILE A 4 -0.33 16.84 6.55
CA ILE A 4 -0.49 16.07 5.32
C ILE A 4 -1.08 14.68 5.62
N GLU A 5 -0.60 14.00 6.66
CA GLU A 5 -1.17 12.72 7.10
C GLU A 5 -2.63 12.87 7.54
N SER A 6 -2.93 13.91 8.34
CA SER A 6 -4.28 14.19 8.82
C SER A 6 -5.24 14.49 7.66
N PHE A 7 -4.80 15.31 6.71
CA PHE A 7 -5.57 15.65 5.51
C PHE A 7 -5.85 14.43 4.64
N THR A 8 -4.84 13.61 4.38
CA THR A 8 -4.98 12.42 3.52
C THR A 8 -5.87 11.35 4.15
N LEU A 9 -5.75 11.17 5.47
CA LEU A 9 -6.59 10.28 6.27
C LEU A 9 -8.06 10.73 6.23
N ILE A 10 -8.33 12.00 6.55
CA ILE A 10 -9.70 12.54 6.57
C ILE A 10 -10.31 12.48 5.16
N LEU A 11 -9.57 12.88 4.13
CA LEU A 11 -10.05 12.84 2.75
C LEU A 11 -10.45 11.42 2.33
N ALA A 12 -9.64 10.41 2.67
CA ALA A 12 -9.93 9.01 2.35
C ALA A 12 -11.17 8.48 3.09
N LEU A 13 -11.36 8.86 4.36
CA LEU A 13 -12.53 8.45 5.14
C LEU A 13 -13.80 9.12 4.64
N ILE A 14 -13.80 10.44 4.41
CA ILE A 14 -14.98 11.13 3.87
C ILE A 14 -15.31 10.61 2.47
N TYR A 15 -14.30 10.37 1.62
CA TYR A 15 -14.52 9.75 0.31
C TYR A 15 -15.18 8.37 0.41
N SER A 16 -14.79 7.56 1.40
CA SER A 16 -15.40 6.25 1.66
C SER A 16 -16.86 6.37 2.10
N VAL A 17 -17.18 7.35 2.96
CA VAL A 17 -18.56 7.67 3.37
C VAL A 17 -19.40 8.13 2.17
N CYS A 18 -18.87 9.01 1.33
CA CYS A 18 -19.55 9.47 0.12
C CYS A 18 -19.85 8.31 -0.84
N LEU A 19 -18.89 7.41 -1.07
CA LEU A 19 -19.10 6.23 -1.92
C LEU A 19 -20.16 5.27 -1.33
N LEU A 20 -20.17 5.08 -0.02
CA LEU A 20 -21.19 4.27 0.65
C LEU A 20 -22.59 4.89 0.48
N TYR A 21 -22.69 6.20 0.66
CA TYR A 21 -23.94 6.95 0.51
C TYR A 21 -24.47 6.88 -0.93
N THR A 22 -23.63 7.18 -1.93
CA THR A 22 -24.04 7.16 -3.34
C THR A 22 -24.31 5.75 -3.86
N SER A 23 -23.79 4.71 -3.21
CA SER A 23 -24.08 3.32 -3.54
C SER A 23 -25.42 2.80 -3.00
N GLY A 24 -26.18 3.62 -2.27
CA GLY A 24 -27.48 3.24 -1.67
C GLY A 24 -27.37 2.47 -0.35
N ARG A 25 -26.16 2.31 0.21
CA ARG A 25 -25.91 1.60 1.49
C ARG A 25 -25.91 2.58 2.67
N LYS A 26 -27.06 3.20 2.94
CA LYS A 26 -27.21 4.26 3.97
C LYS A 26 -26.72 3.81 5.36
N PHE A 27 -26.96 2.57 5.77
CA PHE A 27 -26.50 2.04 7.07
C PHE A 27 -24.97 1.96 7.17
N GLY A 28 -24.29 1.56 6.09
CA GLY A 28 -22.82 1.55 6.04
C GLY A 28 -22.24 2.96 6.10
N ALA A 29 -22.86 3.91 5.41
CA ALA A 29 -22.45 5.31 5.48
C ALA A 29 -22.63 5.89 6.89
N MET A 30 -23.74 5.56 7.56
CA MET A 30 -24.02 6.05 8.92
C MET A 30 -23.02 5.50 9.94
N THR A 31 -22.74 4.20 9.91
CA THR A 31 -21.78 3.55 10.82
C THR A 31 -20.36 4.07 10.62
N THR A 32 -19.90 4.17 9.37
CA THR A 32 -18.55 4.71 9.07
C THR A 32 -18.42 6.18 9.43
N SER A 33 -19.46 6.98 9.20
CA SER A 33 -19.51 8.38 9.63
C SER A 33 -19.45 8.50 11.16
N CYS A 34 -20.21 7.68 11.89
CA CYS A 34 -20.22 7.70 13.36
C CYS A 34 -18.83 7.36 13.94
N ILE A 35 -18.18 6.31 13.44
CA ILE A 35 -16.81 5.93 13.85
C ILE A 35 -15.83 7.08 13.58
N PHE A 36 -15.93 7.71 12.41
CA PHE A 36 -15.09 8.85 12.05
C PHE A 36 -15.31 10.05 12.98
N PHE A 37 -16.56 10.41 13.28
CA PHE A 37 -16.88 11.50 14.19
C PHE A 37 -16.40 11.24 15.62
N VAL A 38 -16.60 10.03 16.13
CA VAL A 38 -16.10 9.64 17.46
C VAL A 38 -14.58 9.75 17.51
N ALA A 39 -13.88 9.20 16.50
CA ALA A 39 -12.43 9.29 16.43
C ALA A 39 -11.93 10.75 16.34
N LEU A 40 -12.65 11.62 15.63
CA LEU A 40 -12.32 13.03 15.53
C LEU A 40 -12.49 13.77 16.86
N ILE A 41 -13.57 13.49 17.60
CA ILE A 41 -13.84 14.06 18.93
C ILE A 41 -12.76 13.61 19.92
N CYS A 42 -12.38 12.34 19.90
CA CYS A 42 -11.33 11.81 20.78
C CYS A 42 -9.94 12.40 20.49
N ASN A 43 -9.71 12.97 19.30
CA ASN A 43 -8.39 13.46 18.87
C ASN A 43 -8.47 14.92 18.43
N LEU A 44 -9.19 15.75 19.18
CA LEU A 44 -9.42 17.14 18.82
C LEU A 44 -8.11 17.92 18.82
N ASN A 45 -7.48 18.02 17.64
CA ASN A 45 -6.29 18.81 17.39
C ASN A 45 -6.61 19.86 16.34
N LEU A 46 -5.98 21.03 16.44
CA LEU A 46 -6.17 22.14 15.49
C LEU A 46 -5.89 21.70 14.05
N SER A 47 -4.84 20.89 13.82
CA SER A 47 -4.50 20.36 12.50
C SER A 47 -5.59 19.45 11.92
N LEU A 48 -6.27 18.66 12.75
CA LEU A 48 -7.36 17.77 12.32
C LEU A 48 -8.62 18.57 11.96
N LEU A 49 -8.93 19.64 12.71
CA LEU A 49 -10.05 20.54 12.42
C LEU A 49 -9.85 21.30 11.10
N ILE A 50 -8.66 21.88 10.89
CA ILE A 50 -8.32 22.57 9.64
C ILE A 50 -8.36 21.59 8.46
N ALA A 51 -7.80 20.38 8.63
CA ALA A 51 -7.84 19.34 7.62
C ALA A 51 -9.28 18.92 7.26
N LEU A 52 -10.16 18.78 8.26
CA LEU A 52 -11.57 18.46 8.04
C LEU A 52 -12.29 19.55 7.24
N PHE A 53 -12.11 20.82 7.61
CA PHE A 53 -12.70 21.94 6.87
C PHE A 53 -12.24 21.95 5.40
N LEU A 54 -10.93 21.83 5.16
CA LEU A 54 -10.37 21.80 3.81
C LEU A 54 -10.87 20.58 3.01
N CYS A 55 -10.98 19.40 3.64
CA CYS A 55 -11.52 18.22 2.96
C CYS A 55 -12.98 18.40 2.56
N LEU A 56 -13.81 19.01 3.39
CA LEU A 56 -15.20 19.31 3.06
C LEU A 56 -15.30 20.29 1.88
N VAL A 57 -14.46 21.32 1.85
CA VAL A 57 -14.37 22.26 0.71
C VAL A 57 -13.96 21.51 -0.57
N VAL A 58 -12.90 20.70 -0.52
CA VAL A 58 -12.41 19.93 -1.67
C VAL A 58 -13.49 18.98 -2.20
N ILE A 59 -14.20 18.27 -1.33
CA ILE A 59 -15.28 17.36 -1.73
C ILE A 59 -16.49 18.12 -2.27
N SER A 60 -16.83 19.28 -1.69
CA SER A 60 -17.89 20.15 -2.20
C SER A 60 -17.57 20.65 -3.62
N VAL A 61 -16.33 21.09 -3.86
CA VAL A 61 -15.86 21.52 -5.18
C VAL A 61 -15.83 20.35 -6.17
N LEU A 62 -15.32 19.18 -5.76
CA LEU A 62 -15.31 17.97 -6.58
C LEU A 62 -16.72 17.49 -6.95
N SER A 63 -17.69 17.63 -6.05
CA SER A 63 -19.09 17.26 -6.33
C SER A 63 -19.73 18.14 -7.41
N LYS A 64 -19.32 19.40 -7.51
CA LYS A 64 -19.76 20.33 -8.57
C LYS A 64 -19.01 20.11 -9.89
N LEU A 65 -17.67 19.95 -9.86
CA LEU A 65 -16.85 19.90 -11.07
C LEU A 65 -16.81 18.51 -11.74
N GLN A 66 -16.81 17.44 -10.96
CA GLN A 66 -16.62 16.06 -11.43
C GLN A 66 -17.57 15.12 -10.68
N PRO A 67 -18.90 15.20 -10.87
CA PRO A 67 -19.86 14.34 -10.16
C PRO A 67 -19.61 12.84 -10.37
N LYS A 68 -19.02 12.48 -11.52
CA LYS A 68 -18.60 11.09 -11.86
C LYS A 68 -17.52 10.53 -10.92
N PHE A 69 -16.79 11.37 -10.18
CA PHE A 69 -15.75 10.96 -9.23
C PHE A 69 -16.34 10.42 -7.91
N LEU A 70 -17.46 11.00 -7.47
CA LEU A 70 -18.22 10.61 -6.28
C LEU A 70 -19.37 9.64 -6.62
N ASP A 71 -19.68 9.50 -7.90
CA ASP A 71 -20.65 8.54 -8.37
C ASP A 71 -20.16 7.12 -8.10
N GLY A 72 -20.87 6.45 -7.19
CA GLY A 72 -20.64 5.05 -6.89
C GLY A 72 -20.63 4.21 -8.16
N ASN A 73 -21.37 4.55 -9.23
CA ASN A 73 -21.49 3.74 -10.45
C ASN A 73 -20.34 3.87 -11.45
N ALA A 74 -19.25 4.56 -11.10
CA ALA A 74 -18.06 4.66 -11.93
C ALA A 74 -17.46 3.29 -12.31
N ARG A 75 -16.84 3.24 -13.50
CA ARG A 75 -16.14 2.04 -14.00
C ARG A 75 -14.96 1.70 -13.07
N THR A 76 -14.77 0.42 -12.78
CA THR A 76 -13.70 -0.11 -11.90
C THR A 76 -12.31 0.44 -12.21
N ASN A 77 -11.94 0.55 -13.49
CA ASN A 77 -10.62 1.05 -13.90
C ASN A 77 -10.44 2.55 -13.60
N VAL A 78 -11.53 3.32 -13.66
CA VAL A 78 -11.52 4.77 -13.40
C VAL A 78 -11.32 5.00 -11.90
N LEU A 79 -12.14 4.33 -11.09
CA LEU A 79 -12.05 4.40 -9.63
C LEU A 79 -10.66 4.03 -9.11
N ARG A 80 -10.09 2.95 -9.64
CA ARG A 80 -8.74 2.51 -9.24
C ARG A 80 -7.66 3.52 -9.63
N LYS A 81 -7.71 4.08 -10.85
CA LYS A 81 -6.73 5.08 -11.28
C LYS A 81 -6.75 6.30 -10.37
N TYR A 82 -7.93 6.82 -10.06
CA TYR A 82 -8.07 7.96 -9.15
C TYR A 82 -7.48 7.67 -7.77
N CYS A 83 -7.79 6.51 -7.18
CA CYS A 83 -7.21 6.11 -5.89
C CYS A 83 -5.68 6.02 -5.95
N GLN A 84 -5.11 5.38 -6.99
CA GLN A 84 -3.66 5.28 -7.15
C GLN A 84 -3.00 6.67 -7.28
N HIS A 85 -3.62 7.58 -8.04
CA HIS A 85 -3.13 8.95 -8.21
C HIS A 85 -3.19 9.78 -6.92
N ALA A 86 -4.32 9.71 -6.21
CA ALA A 86 -4.48 10.40 -4.94
C ALA A 86 -3.44 9.91 -3.92
N MET A 87 -3.21 8.60 -3.84
CA MET A 87 -2.20 8.03 -2.95
C MET A 87 -0.77 8.39 -3.37
N ALA A 88 -0.47 8.39 -4.67
CA ALA A 88 0.84 8.80 -5.18
C ALA A 88 1.12 10.29 -4.89
N LEU A 89 0.12 11.16 -5.05
CA LEU A 89 0.23 12.58 -4.71
C LEU A 89 0.44 12.77 -3.20
N SER A 90 -0.33 12.07 -2.38
CA SER A 90 -0.16 12.08 -0.92
C SER A 90 1.26 11.68 -0.50
N LEU A 91 1.78 10.57 -1.01
CA LEU A 91 3.12 10.10 -0.68
C LEU A 91 4.22 11.02 -1.22
N PHE A 92 4.00 11.66 -2.38
CA PHE A 92 4.91 12.67 -2.89
C PHE A 92 4.98 13.91 -1.98
N LEU A 93 3.84 14.39 -1.48
CA LEU A 93 3.79 15.49 -0.51
C LEU A 93 4.45 15.12 0.82
N VAL A 94 4.24 13.88 1.31
CA VAL A 94 4.94 13.36 2.49
C VAL A 94 6.45 13.29 2.27
N ALA A 95 6.90 12.88 1.09
CA ALA A 95 8.32 12.84 0.75
C ALA A 95 8.94 14.26 0.72
N ILE A 96 8.24 15.26 0.20
CA ILE A 96 8.68 16.67 0.25
C ILE A 96 8.79 17.15 1.70
N GLN A 97 7.77 16.88 2.53
CA GLN A 97 7.81 17.26 3.95
C GLN A 97 8.97 16.58 4.68
N TYR A 98 9.20 15.29 4.44
CA TYR A 98 10.27 14.52 5.06
C TYR A 98 11.67 15.03 4.63
N THR A 99 11.86 15.29 3.35
CA THR A 99 13.12 15.82 2.82
C THR A 99 13.41 17.22 3.36
N ALA A 100 12.41 18.11 3.42
CA ALA A 100 12.55 19.41 4.05
C ALA A 100 12.91 19.30 5.54
N HIS A 101 12.25 18.40 6.28
CA HIS A 101 12.53 18.17 7.70
C HIS A 101 13.98 17.68 7.91
N THR A 102 14.39 16.66 7.18
CA THR A 102 15.73 16.06 7.30
C THR A 102 16.84 17.02 6.85
N TRP A 103 16.60 17.81 5.81
CA TRP A 103 17.53 18.84 5.36
C TRP A 103 17.80 19.91 6.43
N LEU A 104 16.77 20.34 7.16
CA LEU A 104 16.93 21.26 8.31
C LEU A 104 17.74 20.64 9.45
N LEU A 105 17.49 19.37 9.78
CA LEU A 105 18.26 18.66 10.81
C LEU A 105 19.74 18.53 10.44
N VAL A 106 20.06 18.29 9.17
CA VAL A 106 21.45 18.25 8.68
C VAL A 106 22.16 19.59 8.91
N HIS A 107 21.45 20.71 8.74
CA HIS A 107 21.97 22.07 8.99
C HIS A 107 21.89 22.51 10.45
N GLN A 108 21.59 21.59 11.38
CA GLN A 108 21.46 21.88 12.81
C GLN A 108 20.36 22.92 13.13
N ILE A 109 19.31 22.97 12.31
CA ILE A 109 18.14 23.82 12.55
C ILE A 109 17.00 22.92 13.03
N SER A 110 16.45 23.20 14.21
CA SER A 110 15.27 22.50 14.72
C SER A 110 14.04 22.88 13.87
N PRO A 111 13.43 21.96 13.11
CA PRO A 111 12.28 22.27 12.28
C PRO A 111 11.06 22.59 13.13
N SER A 112 10.27 23.59 12.72
CA SER A 112 9.02 23.98 13.37
C SER A 112 7.84 23.06 13.04
N PHE A 113 7.98 22.22 12.01
CA PHE A 113 6.97 21.25 11.58
C PHE A 113 7.40 19.81 11.91
N MET A 114 6.42 18.96 12.20
CA MET A 114 6.65 17.58 12.64
C MET A 114 7.15 16.67 11.50
N ARG A 115 7.94 15.65 11.87
CA ARG A 115 8.30 14.52 11.00
C ARG A 115 7.04 13.73 10.60
N PRO A 116 6.89 13.33 9.32
CA PRO A 116 5.84 12.39 8.93
C PRO A 116 6.17 10.96 9.37
N ASP A 117 5.37 10.43 10.29
CA ASP A 117 5.50 9.08 10.85
C ASP A 117 5.20 7.97 9.82
N VAL A 118 4.42 8.26 8.76
CA VAL A 118 4.16 7.32 7.64
C VAL A 118 5.45 6.82 6.97
N THR A 119 6.56 7.56 7.09
CA THR A 119 7.86 7.14 6.54
C THR A 119 8.41 5.87 7.18
N ASP A 120 7.97 5.52 8.39
CA ASP A 120 8.34 4.26 9.06
C ASP A 120 7.83 3.02 8.31
N ALA A 121 6.83 3.19 7.43
CA ALA A 121 6.34 2.11 6.57
C ALA A 121 7.40 1.57 5.59
N PHE A 122 8.49 2.32 5.36
CA PHE A 122 9.61 1.90 4.50
C PHE A 122 10.71 1.13 5.26
N LEU A 123 10.56 0.89 6.57
CA LEU A 123 11.51 0.16 7.41
C LEU A 123 11.00 -1.26 7.76
N PRO A 124 11.08 -2.24 6.83
CA PRO A 124 10.49 -3.57 7.05
C PRO A 124 11.13 -4.34 8.20
N ILE A 125 12.45 -4.20 8.39
CA ILE A 125 13.20 -4.92 9.44
C ILE A 125 12.78 -4.40 10.82
N ALA A 126 12.77 -3.07 10.99
CA ALA A 126 12.31 -2.41 12.21
C ALA A 126 10.88 -2.82 12.57
N ALA A 127 9.96 -2.75 11.60
CA ALA A 127 8.56 -3.12 11.81
C ALA A 127 8.40 -4.60 12.21
N ALA A 128 9.17 -5.51 11.61
CA ALA A 128 9.12 -6.94 11.93
C ALA A 128 9.71 -7.26 13.32
N ILE A 129 10.84 -6.63 13.69
CA ILE A 129 11.44 -6.77 15.03
C ILE A 129 10.50 -6.20 16.09
N GLN A 130 9.90 -5.03 15.84
CA GLN A 130 8.93 -4.44 16.75
C GLN A 130 7.69 -5.34 16.91
N LEU A 131 7.17 -5.92 15.83
CA LEU A 131 6.06 -6.86 15.91
C LEU A 131 6.43 -8.10 16.77
N LYS A 132 7.65 -8.63 16.61
CA LYS A 132 8.18 -9.71 17.47
C LYS A 132 8.27 -9.26 18.94
N ALA A 133 8.73 -8.04 19.20
CA ALA A 133 8.82 -7.47 20.55
C ALA A 133 7.45 -7.39 21.23
N ILE A 134 6.43 -6.95 20.50
CA ILE A 134 5.06 -6.84 21.02
C ILE A 134 4.52 -8.22 21.41
N PHE A 135 4.72 -9.25 20.57
CA PHE A 135 4.21 -10.60 20.87
C PHE A 135 4.99 -11.37 21.93
N THR A 136 6.30 -11.13 22.06
CA THR A 136 7.17 -11.90 22.97
C THR A 136 7.39 -11.22 24.31
N LEU A 137 7.56 -9.89 24.32
CA LEU A 137 7.91 -9.10 25.50
C LEU A 137 6.77 -8.18 25.96
N GLY A 138 5.71 -8.01 25.16
CA GLY A 138 4.69 -6.99 25.41
C GLY A 138 5.23 -5.56 25.32
N PHE A 139 6.41 -5.37 24.73
CA PHE A 139 7.09 -4.08 24.66
C PHE A 139 6.73 -3.33 23.38
N TRP A 140 6.40 -2.05 23.53
CA TRP A 140 6.08 -1.15 22.43
C TRP A 140 7.21 -0.14 22.21
N ASP A 141 7.81 -0.18 21.02
CA ASP A 141 8.83 0.78 20.61
C ASP A 141 8.24 2.19 20.47
N GLN A 142 8.97 3.18 20.99
CA GLN A 142 8.61 4.59 20.94
C GLN A 142 9.33 5.36 19.83
N THR A 143 10.35 4.76 19.21
CA THR A 143 11.15 5.43 18.18
C THR A 143 10.54 5.34 16.78
N HIS A 144 10.07 4.16 16.37
CA HIS A 144 9.38 3.97 15.08
C HIS A 144 8.04 3.21 15.22
N PRO A 145 7.11 3.68 16.08
CA PRO A 145 5.85 3.00 16.39
C PRO A 145 4.96 2.72 15.16
N ALA A 146 4.93 3.66 14.22
CA ALA A 146 4.10 3.57 13.02
C ALA A 146 4.49 2.41 12.09
N GLY A 147 5.74 1.93 12.14
CA GLY A 147 6.24 0.82 11.33
C GLY A 147 5.45 -0.47 11.54
N ALA A 148 5.30 -0.91 12.81
CA ALA A 148 4.51 -2.11 13.14
C ALA A 148 3.03 -1.94 12.79
N VAL A 149 2.44 -0.77 13.07
CA VAL A 149 1.03 -0.48 12.73
C VAL A 149 0.81 -0.62 11.23
N MET A 150 1.69 -0.04 10.42
CA MET A 150 1.58 -0.11 8.95
C MET A 150 1.78 -1.52 8.43
N LEU A 151 2.72 -2.30 8.99
CA LEU A 151 2.91 -3.70 8.64
C LEU A 151 1.65 -4.53 8.93
N VAL A 152 1.09 -4.41 10.13
CA VAL A 152 -0.16 -5.08 10.53
C VAL A 152 -1.32 -4.65 9.64
N THR A 153 -1.45 -3.35 9.35
CA THR A 153 -2.52 -2.82 8.51
C THR A 153 -2.45 -3.39 7.10
N VAL A 154 -1.26 -3.40 6.48
CA VAL A 154 -1.06 -3.96 5.14
C VAL A 154 -1.31 -5.48 5.14
N LEU A 155 -0.86 -6.21 6.16
CA LEU A 155 -1.19 -7.65 6.33
C LEU A 155 -2.70 -7.89 6.45
N LEU A 156 -3.41 -7.06 7.22
CA LEU A 156 -4.86 -7.16 7.39
C LEU A 156 -5.58 -6.95 6.05
N THR A 157 -5.11 -6.02 5.21
CA THR A 157 -5.64 -5.89 3.85
C THR A 157 -5.41 -7.14 3.00
N ALA A 158 -4.28 -7.84 3.15
CA ALA A 158 -4.02 -9.07 2.40
C ALA A 158 -4.91 -10.23 2.82
N ILE A 159 -5.15 -10.38 4.12
CA ILE A 159 -6.02 -11.41 4.68
C ILE A 159 -7.47 -11.12 4.29
N THR A 160 -7.93 -9.89 4.41
CA THR A 160 -9.33 -9.55 4.10
C THR A 160 -9.61 -9.44 2.60
N CYS A 161 -8.75 -8.75 1.84
CA CYS A 161 -9.03 -8.31 0.47
C CYS A 161 -8.08 -8.91 -0.59
N LYS A 162 -7.36 -10.00 -0.28
CA LYS A 162 -6.24 -10.51 -1.09
C LYS A 162 -5.18 -9.41 -1.28
N ARG A 163 -4.27 -9.51 -2.25
CA ARG A 163 -3.22 -8.47 -2.51
C ARG A 163 -3.77 -7.19 -3.17
N ALA A 164 -4.95 -6.73 -2.79
CA ALA A 164 -5.59 -5.55 -3.38
C ALA A 164 -4.84 -4.25 -3.08
N PHE A 165 -4.09 -4.16 -1.97
CA PHE A 165 -3.24 -3.00 -1.68
C PHE A 165 -2.26 -2.68 -2.84
N CYS A 166 -1.54 -3.68 -3.35
CA CYS A 166 -0.65 -3.53 -4.51
C CYS A 166 -1.42 -3.17 -5.79
N GLY A 167 -2.70 -3.59 -5.87
CA GLY A 167 -3.62 -3.32 -6.97
C GLY A 167 -4.08 -1.86 -7.05
N TRP A 168 -4.47 -1.32 -5.90
CA TRP A 168 -5.34 -0.14 -5.76
C TRP A 168 -4.67 1.06 -5.10
N VAL A 169 -3.75 0.84 -4.16
CA VAL A 169 -3.22 1.91 -3.29
C VAL A 169 -1.73 2.16 -3.54
N CYS A 170 -0.93 1.11 -3.73
CA CYS A 170 0.53 1.22 -3.81
C CYS A 170 1.01 2.15 -4.96
N PRO A 171 1.81 3.20 -4.67
CA PRO A 171 2.32 4.13 -5.69
C PRO A 171 3.36 3.49 -6.61
N LEU A 172 4.17 2.54 -6.10
CA LEU A 172 5.16 1.82 -6.90
C LEU A 172 4.48 0.97 -8.00
N GLY A 173 3.27 0.49 -7.71
CA GLY A 173 2.43 -0.19 -8.71
C GLY A 173 1.95 0.76 -9.82
N LEU A 174 1.66 2.02 -9.48
CA LEU A 174 1.30 3.06 -10.46
C LEU A 174 2.52 3.47 -11.30
N ALA A 175 3.67 3.72 -10.66
CA ALA A 175 4.91 4.05 -11.34
C ALA A 175 5.31 2.96 -12.35
N GLY A 176 5.25 1.68 -11.93
CA GLY A 176 5.52 0.56 -12.84
C GLY A 176 4.51 0.43 -13.99
N GLU A 177 3.25 0.84 -13.79
CA GLU A 177 2.28 0.90 -14.89
C GLU A 177 2.59 2.02 -15.88
N TYR A 178 3.03 3.19 -15.39
CA TYR A 178 3.46 4.30 -16.25
C TYR A 178 4.70 3.97 -17.07
N ILE A 179 5.72 3.39 -16.44
CA ILE A 179 6.96 2.99 -17.11
C ILE A 179 6.65 1.98 -18.22
N TYR A 180 5.84 0.96 -17.93
CA TYR A 180 5.44 -0.04 -18.91
C TYR A 180 4.62 0.57 -20.08
N ASN A 181 3.65 1.43 -19.76
CA ASN A 181 2.84 2.09 -20.79
C ASN A 181 3.67 3.06 -21.65
N PHE A 182 4.64 3.75 -21.07
CA PHE A 182 5.59 4.60 -21.78
C PHE A 182 6.44 3.77 -22.73
N ARG A 183 6.99 2.64 -22.25
CA ARG A 183 7.72 1.69 -23.08
C ARG A 183 6.87 1.15 -24.24
N LEU A 184 5.57 0.90 -24.05
CA LEU A 184 4.69 0.45 -25.15
C LEU A 184 4.47 1.50 -26.24
N LYS A 185 4.60 2.80 -25.90
CA LYS A 185 4.56 3.88 -26.91
C LYS A 185 5.80 3.85 -27.80
N VAL A 186 6.96 3.51 -27.23
CA VAL A 186 8.24 3.43 -27.95
C VAL A 186 8.38 2.10 -28.70
N ILE A 187 8.11 0.97 -28.01
CA ILE A 187 8.20 -0.39 -28.54
C ILE A 187 6.82 -1.03 -28.48
N ARG A 188 6.14 -1.11 -29.64
CA ARG A 188 4.75 -1.59 -29.73
C ARG A 188 4.58 -3.08 -29.38
N LYS A 189 5.62 -3.90 -29.57
CA LYS A 189 5.54 -5.35 -29.31
C LYS A 189 5.75 -5.64 -27.83
N ALA A 190 4.75 -6.23 -27.18
CA ALA A 190 4.88 -6.73 -25.81
C ALA A 190 5.76 -7.99 -25.81
N TYR A 191 7.01 -7.87 -25.38
CA TYR A 191 7.90 -9.00 -25.19
C TYR A 191 7.68 -9.54 -23.78
N LEU A 192 6.95 -10.63 -23.68
CA LEU A 192 6.78 -11.33 -22.41
C LEU A 192 8.06 -12.15 -22.11
N PRO A 193 8.58 -12.14 -20.87
CA PRO A 193 9.70 -12.99 -20.54
C PRO A 193 9.31 -14.47 -20.73
N PRO A 194 10.22 -15.32 -21.26
CA PRO A 194 9.96 -16.74 -21.39
C PRO A 194 9.70 -17.36 -20.00
N THR A 195 8.92 -18.44 -19.97
CA THR A 195 8.50 -19.10 -18.72
C THR A 195 9.68 -19.58 -17.89
N TRP A 196 10.79 -19.99 -18.51
CA TRP A 196 12.01 -20.39 -17.77
C TRP A 196 12.54 -19.25 -16.93
N LEU A 197 12.41 -18.00 -17.39
CA LEU A 197 13.06 -16.83 -16.78
C LEU A 197 12.14 -16.19 -15.73
N ASP A 198 10.84 -16.20 -15.99
CA ASP A 198 9.85 -15.72 -15.03
C ASP A 198 9.84 -16.52 -13.72
N TRP A 199 10.17 -17.81 -13.75
CA TRP A 199 10.19 -18.66 -12.56
C TRP A 199 11.28 -18.26 -11.53
N PRO A 200 12.59 -18.21 -11.87
CA PRO A 200 13.64 -17.83 -10.93
C PRO A 200 13.53 -16.36 -10.49
N LEU A 201 13.17 -15.44 -11.41
CA LEU A 201 12.96 -14.03 -11.06
C LEU A 201 11.82 -13.87 -10.04
N ARG A 202 10.79 -14.73 -10.09
CA ARG A 202 9.72 -14.73 -9.08
C ARG A 202 10.17 -15.30 -7.74
N MET A 203 11.14 -16.21 -7.71
CA MET A 203 11.68 -16.74 -6.46
C MET A 203 12.50 -15.68 -5.71
N MET A 204 13.10 -14.72 -6.41
CA MET A 204 13.89 -13.64 -5.81
C MET A 204 13.13 -12.85 -4.72
N LYS A 205 11.84 -12.51 -4.91
CA LYS A 205 11.05 -11.84 -3.85
C LYS A 205 10.89 -12.68 -2.58
N TYR A 206 10.88 -14.01 -2.71
CA TYR A 206 10.80 -14.94 -1.58
C TYR A 206 12.16 -15.11 -0.91
N VAL A 207 13.25 -15.09 -1.66
CA VAL A 207 14.61 -15.07 -1.11
C VAL A 207 14.81 -13.79 -0.29
N LEU A 208 14.43 -12.62 -0.84
CA LEU A 208 14.46 -11.36 -0.08
C LEU A 208 13.59 -11.41 1.18
N LEU A 209 12.36 -11.96 1.06
CA LEU A 209 11.49 -12.13 2.22
C LEU A 209 12.13 -13.06 3.28
N ALA A 210 12.70 -14.19 2.86
CA ALA A 210 13.36 -15.15 3.75
C ALA A 210 14.56 -14.50 4.44
N PHE A 211 15.33 -13.68 3.72
CA PHE A 211 16.43 -12.89 4.29
C PHE A 211 15.94 -11.92 5.39
N PHE A 212 14.86 -11.16 5.13
CA PHE A 212 14.29 -10.27 6.14
C PHE A 212 13.75 -11.03 7.36
N ILE A 213 13.04 -12.14 7.12
CA ILE A 213 12.52 -13.00 8.20
C ILE A 213 13.69 -13.59 9.01
N PHE A 214 14.76 -14.03 8.35
CA PHE A 214 15.94 -14.58 9.00
C PHE A 214 16.60 -13.57 9.93
N ILE A 215 16.78 -12.32 9.49
CA ILE A 215 17.33 -11.25 10.34
C ILE A 215 16.39 -10.95 11.51
N SER A 216 15.10 -10.74 11.26
CA SER A 216 14.15 -10.35 12.30
C SER A 216 13.89 -11.46 13.32
N LEU A 217 13.85 -12.73 12.91
CA LEU A 217 13.65 -13.86 13.81
C LEU A 217 14.96 -14.34 14.45
N GLY A 218 16.09 -14.21 13.75
CA GLY A 218 17.41 -14.64 14.23
C GLY A 218 17.96 -13.81 15.40
N MET A 219 17.49 -12.57 15.58
CA MET A 219 17.85 -11.76 16.75
C MET A 219 17.30 -12.38 18.05
N PRO A 220 18.14 -12.72 19.05
CA PRO A 220 17.69 -13.21 20.35
C PRO A 220 16.78 -12.21 21.05
N ILE A 221 15.80 -12.72 21.81
CA ILE A 221 14.78 -11.89 22.50
C ILE A 221 15.45 -10.88 23.44
N ALA A 222 16.55 -11.26 24.10
CA ALA A 222 17.32 -10.39 25.00
C ALA A 222 17.93 -9.16 24.31
N ASN A 223 18.23 -9.24 23.00
CA ASN A 223 18.88 -8.15 22.27
C ASN A 223 17.86 -7.18 21.64
N ILE A 224 16.56 -7.52 21.66
CA ILE A 224 15.51 -6.69 21.06
C ILE A 224 15.44 -5.30 21.71
N PRO A 225 15.39 -5.15 23.05
CA PRO A 225 15.37 -3.83 23.68
C PRO A 225 16.64 -3.02 23.42
N TYR A 226 17.79 -3.68 23.27
CA TYR A 226 19.05 -3.02 22.93
C TYR A 226 19.02 -2.45 21.51
N TYR A 227 18.51 -3.22 20.55
CA TYR A 227 18.34 -2.73 19.18
C TYR A 227 17.33 -1.58 19.08
N LEU A 228 16.15 -1.71 19.72
CA LEU A 228 15.09 -0.69 19.66
C LEU A 228 15.50 0.63 20.33
N ASN A 229 16.28 0.59 21.40
CA ASN A 229 16.81 1.80 22.04
C ASN A 229 18.13 2.29 21.42
N GLY A 230 18.71 1.50 20.52
CA GLY A 230 20.00 1.76 19.91
C GLY A 230 20.00 2.96 18.97
N ASN A 231 21.16 3.59 18.86
CA ASN A 231 21.36 4.77 18.00
C ASN A 231 21.10 4.46 16.52
N TYR A 232 21.43 3.24 16.06
CA TYR A 232 21.16 2.82 14.69
C TYR A 232 19.66 2.88 14.34
N HIS A 233 18.81 2.38 15.24
CA HIS A 233 17.37 2.31 15.01
C HIS A 233 16.73 3.70 14.97
N LYS A 234 17.14 4.62 15.84
CA LYS A 234 16.65 6.02 15.89
C LYS A 234 16.86 6.84 14.61
N ILE A 235 17.86 6.47 13.80
CA ILE A 235 18.18 7.12 12.51
C ILE A 235 18.03 6.19 11.31
N ALA A 236 17.35 5.05 11.48
CA ALA A 236 17.25 4.03 10.42
C ALA A 236 16.51 4.58 9.18
N ASP A 237 15.53 5.46 9.37
CA ASP A 237 14.82 6.16 8.30
C ASP A 237 15.76 7.08 7.51
N VAL A 238 16.55 7.91 8.20
CA VAL A 238 17.48 8.86 7.59
C VAL A 238 18.58 8.12 6.83
N LYS A 239 19.10 7.02 7.38
CA LYS A 239 20.07 6.17 6.68
C LYS A 239 19.50 5.56 5.41
N THR A 240 18.27 5.06 5.47
CA THR A 240 17.60 4.49 4.29
C THR A 240 17.38 5.58 3.22
N ALA A 241 17.03 6.80 3.64
CA ALA A 241 16.88 7.93 2.72
C ALA A 241 18.21 8.37 2.09
N TRP A 242 19.31 8.38 2.86
CA TRP A 242 20.64 8.76 2.38
C TRP A 242 21.13 7.91 1.20
N VAL A 243 20.80 6.61 1.20
CA VAL A 243 21.12 5.70 0.09
C VAL A 243 20.56 6.20 -1.26
N PHE A 244 19.46 6.95 -1.26
CA PHE A 244 18.85 7.52 -2.46
C PHE A 244 19.31 8.94 -2.78
N VAL A 245 19.74 9.73 -1.79
CA VAL A 245 20.25 11.09 -2.00
C VAL A 245 21.66 11.08 -2.55
N GLU A 246 22.52 10.20 -2.03
CA GLU A 246 23.89 9.96 -2.50
C GLU A 246 24.00 8.52 -3.04
N PRO A 247 23.41 8.22 -4.20
CA PRO A 247 23.38 6.86 -4.72
C PRO A 247 24.78 6.44 -5.17
N GLY A 248 25.37 5.47 -4.46
CA GLY A 248 26.58 4.78 -4.93
C GLY A 248 26.32 3.99 -6.23
N VAL A 249 27.39 3.56 -6.90
CA VAL A 249 27.33 2.80 -8.17
C VAL A 249 26.43 1.57 -8.05
N ILE A 250 26.50 0.87 -6.90
CA ILE A 250 25.67 -0.31 -6.63
C ILE A 250 24.18 0.07 -6.59
N THR A 251 23.81 1.11 -5.84
CA THR A 251 22.42 1.60 -5.76
C THR A 251 21.90 1.99 -7.14
N LEU A 252 22.71 2.74 -7.91
CA LEU A 252 22.34 3.17 -9.25
C LEU A 252 22.15 1.97 -10.20
N SER A 253 23.02 0.97 -10.12
CA SER A 253 22.92 -0.26 -10.91
C SER A 253 21.64 -1.05 -10.59
N ILE A 254 21.31 -1.20 -9.30
CA ILE A 254 20.09 -1.91 -8.85
C ILE A 254 18.85 -1.13 -9.31
N LEU A 255 18.85 0.19 -9.15
CA LEU A 255 17.76 1.05 -9.60
C LEU A 255 17.55 0.94 -11.12
N ALA A 256 18.64 0.98 -11.90
CA ALA A 256 18.59 0.81 -13.35
C ALA A 256 17.98 -0.55 -13.74
N VAL A 257 18.41 -1.65 -13.10
CA VAL A 257 17.85 -2.99 -13.33
C VAL A 257 16.35 -3.03 -12.97
N MET A 258 15.95 -2.43 -11.84
CA MET A 258 14.54 -2.36 -11.46
C MET A 258 13.69 -1.59 -12.48
N LEU A 259 14.19 -0.47 -13.00
CA LEU A 259 13.51 0.34 -14.02
C LEU A 259 13.40 -0.40 -15.35
N LEU A 260 14.48 -1.05 -15.80
CA LEU A 260 14.49 -1.89 -17.01
C LEU A 260 13.47 -3.03 -16.90
N MET A 261 13.41 -3.70 -15.73
CA MET A 261 12.44 -4.75 -15.48
C MET A 261 11.00 -4.21 -15.44
N ALA A 262 10.79 -3.03 -14.86
CA ALA A 262 9.48 -2.35 -14.86
C ALA A 262 9.03 -1.94 -16.29
N ALA A 263 9.97 -1.58 -17.16
CA ALA A 263 9.70 -1.32 -18.57
C ALA A 263 9.41 -2.61 -19.36
N TRP A 264 10.05 -3.72 -19.00
CA TRP A 264 9.88 -4.99 -19.69
C TRP A 264 8.50 -5.62 -19.42
N ARG A 265 8.06 -5.67 -18.17
CA ARG A 265 6.78 -6.30 -17.79
C ARG A 265 5.98 -5.42 -16.82
N GLN A 266 4.66 -5.39 -17.02
CA GLN A 266 3.77 -4.67 -16.13
C GLN A 266 3.85 -5.24 -14.71
N ARG A 267 4.07 -4.36 -13.73
CA ARG A 267 4.14 -4.70 -12.29
C ARG A 267 5.31 -5.61 -11.90
N SER A 268 6.43 -5.56 -12.63
CA SER A 268 7.65 -6.32 -12.31
C SER A 268 8.17 -6.11 -10.89
N PHE A 269 8.12 -4.89 -10.35
CA PHE A 269 8.60 -4.61 -8.99
C PHE A 269 7.88 -5.47 -7.94
N CYS A 270 6.54 -5.49 -7.94
CA CYS A 270 5.75 -6.29 -7.01
C CYS A 270 5.84 -7.81 -7.24
N ARG A 271 6.33 -8.22 -8.42
CA ARG A 271 6.45 -9.63 -8.82
C ARG A 271 7.83 -10.21 -8.50
N TYR A 272 8.90 -9.44 -8.66
CA TYR A 272 10.27 -9.93 -8.58
C TYR A 272 11.07 -9.38 -7.40
N PHE A 273 10.87 -8.10 -7.02
CA PHE A 273 11.74 -7.43 -6.05
C PHE A 273 11.09 -7.11 -4.71
N CYS A 274 9.76 -7.03 -4.64
CA CYS A 274 9.07 -6.52 -3.45
C CYS A 274 8.88 -7.60 -2.36
N PRO A 275 9.53 -7.49 -1.18
CA PRO A 275 9.37 -8.44 -0.07
C PRO A 275 7.97 -8.35 0.55
N TYR A 276 7.41 -7.12 0.70
CA TYR A 276 6.00 -6.91 1.06
C TYR A 276 5.08 -7.62 0.07
N GLY A 277 5.45 -7.62 -1.22
CA GLY A 277 4.74 -8.39 -2.23
C GLY A 277 4.67 -9.87 -1.87
N ALA A 278 5.80 -10.51 -1.62
CA ALA A 278 5.85 -11.92 -1.24
C ALA A 278 5.03 -12.21 0.03
N LEU A 279 5.20 -11.38 1.07
CA LEU A 279 4.50 -11.51 2.35
C LEU A 279 2.99 -11.42 2.18
N LEU A 280 2.51 -10.39 1.49
CA LEU A 280 1.08 -10.22 1.20
C LEU A 280 0.56 -11.33 0.28
N GLY A 281 1.40 -11.88 -0.59
CA GLY A 281 1.05 -13.04 -1.41
C GLY A 281 0.78 -14.28 -0.61
N ALA A 282 1.67 -14.61 0.33
CA ALA A 282 1.47 -15.70 1.28
C ALA A 282 0.21 -15.48 2.13
N ALA A 283 0.07 -14.29 2.74
CA ALA A 283 -1.10 -13.96 3.56
C ALA A 283 -2.42 -14.01 2.76
N SER A 284 -2.39 -13.65 1.47
CA SER A 284 -3.58 -13.64 0.61
C SER A 284 -4.15 -15.01 0.28
N VAL A 285 -3.43 -16.10 0.54
CA VAL A 285 -3.94 -17.47 0.37
C VAL A 285 -5.11 -17.73 1.32
N LEU A 286 -5.04 -17.17 2.53
CA LEU A 286 -6.06 -17.24 3.57
C LEU A 286 -7.30 -16.37 3.25
N SER A 287 -7.19 -15.47 2.27
CA SER A 287 -8.27 -14.53 1.99
C SER A 287 -9.56 -15.23 1.53
N PRO A 288 -10.73 -14.87 2.10
CA PRO A 288 -12.00 -15.48 1.74
C PRO A 288 -12.42 -15.10 0.31
N PHE A 289 -12.00 -13.92 -0.16
CA PHE A 289 -12.36 -13.38 -1.47
C PHE A 289 -11.37 -13.79 -2.55
N LYS A 290 -11.85 -14.54 -3.55
CA LYS A 290 -11.05 -14.97 -4.70
C LYS A 290 -11.79 -14.67 -5.98
N ILE A 291 -11.06 -14.48 -7.08
CA ILE A 291 -11.68 -14.30 -8.39
C ILE A 291 -12.22 -15.68 -8.81
N ARG A 292 -13.55 -15.75 -8.99
CA ARG A 292 -14.26 -16.97 -9.36
C ARG A 292 -15.03 -16.76 -10.65
N ARG A 293 -14.97 -17.77 -11.51
CA ARG A 293 -15.68 -17.84 -12.79
C ARG A 293 -16.97 -18.64 -12.61
N ASN A 294 -18.07 -18.13 -13.14
CA ASN A 294 -19.33 -18.85 -13.24
C ASN A 294 -19.42 -19.51 -14.62
N ILE A 295 -19.33 -20.83 -14.65
CA ILE A 295 -19.32 -21.65 -15.87
C ILE A 295 -20.60 -21.38 -16.69
N ASN A 296 -21.76 -21.31 -16.03
CA ASN A 296 -23.07 -21.15 -16.69
C ASN A 296 -23.20 -19.85 -17.50
N HIS A 297 -22.51 -18.77 -17.10
CA HIS A 297 -22.57 -17.47 -17.77
C HIS A 297 -21.32 -17.17 -18.61
N CYS A 298 -20.33 -18.07 -18.61
CA CYS A 298 -19.08 -17.87 -19.31
C CYS A 298 -19.23 -18.19 -20.80
N LEU A 299 -18.91 -17.21 -21.65
CA LEU A 299 -18.96 -17.40 -23.11
C LEU A 299 -18.00 -18.49 -23.61
N ASN A 300 -16.89 -18.72 -22.89
CA ASN A 300 -15.89 -19.73 -23.27
C ASN A 300 -16.42 -21.18 -23.13
N GLU A 301 -17.44 -21.40 -22.29
CA GLU A 301 -18.01 -22.74 -22.00
C GLU A 301 -19.27 -23.01 -22.81
N ARG A 302 -19.88 -21.97 -23.39
CA ARG A 302 -21.10 -22.08 -24.20
C ARG A 302 -20.84 -22.49 -25.66
N GLY A 303 -19.61 -22.82 -26.03
CA GLY A 303 -19.25 -23.30 -27.37
C GLY A 303 -19.19 -22.24 -28.47
N ASP A 304 -19.78 -21.05 -28.25
CA ASP A 304 -19.92 -20.03 -29.30
C ASP A 304 -18.63 -19.26 -29.65
N LEU A 305 -17.63 -19.19 -28.74
CA LEU A 305 -16.40 -18.43 -28.96
C LEU A 305 -15.30 -18.77 -27.94
N SER A 306 -14.05 -18.96 -28.38
CA SER A 306 -12.87 -19.04 -27.50
C SER A 306 -12.55 -17.66 -26.91
N CYS A 307 -13.08 -17.36 -25.72
CA CYS A 307 -12.99 -16.04 -25.10
C CYS A 307 -11.91 -16.00 -24.00
N ASP A 308 -10.81 -15.31 -24.28
CA ASP A 308 -9.64 -15.13 -23.41
C ASP A 308 -9.44 -13.68 -22.94
N LYS A 309 -10.44 -12.80 -23.16
CA LYS A 309 -10.41 -11.36 -22.80
C LYS A 309 -9.99 -11.12 -21.34
N CYS A 310 -10.45 -11.95 -20.41
CA CYS A 310 -10.10 -11.84 -18.99
C CYS A 310 -8.60 -12.06 -18.73
N SER A 311 -7.97 -12.96 -19.48
CA SER A 311 -6.55 -13.30 -19.33
C SER A 311 -5.67 -12.22 -19.95
N ARG A 312 -6.04 -11.72 -21.14
CA ARG A 312 -5.36 -10.57 -21.78
C ARG A 312 -5.44 -9.28 -20.96
N ALA A 313 -6.53 -9.08 -20.22
CA ALA A 313 -6.69 -7.91 -19.36
C ALA A 313 -5.90 -8.00 -18.04
N CYS A 314 -5.36 -9.17 -17.69
CA CYS A 314 -4.64 -9.37 -16.43
C CYS A 314 -3.22 -8.80 -16.54
N PRO A 315 -2.83 -7.80 -15.73
CA PRO A 315 -1.48 -7.22 -15.78
C PRO A 315 -0.39 -8.23 -15.39
N SER A 316 -0.74 -9.24 -14.59
CA SER A 316 0.17 -10.30 -14.17
C SER A 316 0.26 -11.46 -15.19
N ASN A 317 -0.50 -11.43 -16.28
CA ASN A 317 -0.65 -12.51 -17.28
C ASN A 317 -1.06 -13.85 -16.65
N ILE A 318 -2.04 -13.81 -15.74
CA ILE A 318 -2.63 -15.02 -15.17
C ILE A 318 -3.64 -15.58 -16.17
N ILE A 319 -3.58 -16.88 -16.41
CA ILE A 319 -4.54 -17.60 -17.24
C ILE A 319 -5.83 -17.75 -16.44
N ILE A 320 -6.84 -16.93 -16.78
CA ILE A 320 -8.12 -16.84 -16.05
C ILE A 320 -9.25 -17.56 -16.81
N HIS A 321 -9.16 -17.69 -18.13
CA HIS A 321 -10.25 -18.20 -18.96
C HIS A 321 -10.50 -19.70 -18.79
N THR A 322 -9.45 -20.49 -18.48
CA THR A 322 -9.57 -21.93 -18.19
C THR A 322 -9.88 -22.21 -16.71
N ALA A 323 -9.35 -21.38 -15.80
CA ALA A 323 -9.51 -21.61 -14.37
C ALA A 323 -10.92 -21.25 -13.86
N THR A 324 -11.47 -22.10 -12.99
CA THR A 324 -12.73 -21.82 -12.26
C THR A 324 -12.50 -20.87 -11.09
N GLN A 325 -11.36 -20.99 -10.41
CA GLN A 325 -10.97 -20.14 -9.28
C GLN A 325 -9.48 -19.79 -9.34
N ILE A 326 -9.17 -18.51 -9.17
CA ILE A 326 -7.78 -18.03 -9.15
C ILE A 326 -7.19 -18.13 -7.75
N ARG A 327 -6.39 -19.18 -7.52
CA ARG A 327 -5.68 -19.45 -6.25
C ARG A 327 -4.26 -18.91 -6.18
N THR A 328 -3.74 -18.35 -7.28
CA THR A 328 -2.37 -17.83 -7.33
C THR A 328 -2.17 -16.65 -6.38
N ASP A 329 -1.00 -16.61 -5.74
CA ASP A 329 -0.49 -15.51 -4.92
C ASP A 329 -0.19 -14.27 -5.79
N GLU A 330 0.06 -14.44 -7.08
CA GLU A 330 0.31 -13.33 -8.04
C GLU A 330 -0.89 -12.42 -8.32
N CYS A 331 -2.09 -12.82 -7.90
CA CYS A 331 -3.31 -12.09 -8.18
C CYS A 331 -3.50 -10.92 -7.19
N GLN A 332 -3.28 -9.71 -7.68
CA GLN A 332 -3.40 -8.45 -6.93
C GLN A 332 -4.84 -7.90 -6.79
N ALA A 333 -5.87 -8.71 -7.10
CA ALA A 333 -7.28 -8.31 -7.01
C ALA A 333 -7.58 -6.91 -7.61
N CYS A 334 -6.90 -6.55 -8.71
CA CYS A 334 -7.05 -5.25 -9.37
C CYS A 334 -8.34 -5.13 -10.21
N LEU A 335 -9.11 -6.23 -10.32
CA LEU A 335 -10.40 -6.37 -10.99
C LEU A 335 -10.44 -5.97 -12.48
N ARG A 336 -9.30 -5.81 -13.16
CA ARG A 336 -9.26 -5.58 -14.63
C ARG A 336 -9.94 -6.69 -15.42
N CYS A 337 -9.72 -7.93 -15.02
CA CYS A 337 -10.34 -9.09 -15.67
C CYS A 337 -11.86 -9.07 -15.55
N VAL A 338 -12.40 -8.61 -14.41
CA VAL A 338 -13.85 -8.44 -14.17
C VAL A 338 -14.38 -7.30 -15.04
N ALA A 339 -13.68 -6.17 -15.08
CA ALA A 339 -14.07 -5.01 -15.89
C ALA A 339 -14.01 -5.27 -17.41
N ALA A 340 -13.11 -6.15 -17.86
CA ALA A 340 -12.97 -6.53 -19.26
C ALA A 340 -13.91 -7.65 -19.71
N CYS A 341 -14.59 -8.33 -18.78
CA CYS A 341 -15.48 -9.43 -19.11
C CYS A 341 -16.78 -8.89 -19.75
N PRO A 342 -17.18 -9.37 -20.95
CA PRO A 342 -18.42 -8.92 -21.60
C PRO A 342 -19.69 -9.24 -20.78
N LYS A 343 -19.68 -10.38 -20.05
CA LYS A 343 -20.78 -10.81 -19.18
C LYS A 343 -20.41 -10.56 -17.72
N LYS A 344 -21.02 -9.54 -17.09
CA LYS A 344 -20.73 -9.13 -15.70
C LYS A 344 -20.93 -10.23 -14.65
N GLU A 345 -21.78 -11.20 -14.93
CA GLU A 345 -22.10 -12.32 -14.02
C GLU A 345 -21.13 -13.50 -14.13
N ALA A 346 -20.36 -13.56 -15.22
CA ALA A 346 -19.45 -14.67 -15.51
C ALA A 346 -18.18 -14.64 -14.66
N LEU A 347 -17.73 -13.46 -14.22
CA LEU A 347 -16.50 -13.31 -13.46
C LEU A 347 -16.67 -12.28 -12.36
N GLY A 348 -16.32 -12.63 -11.13
CA GLY A 348 -16.41 -11.71 -9.99
C GLY A 348 -15.45 -12.08 -8.87
N LEU A 349 -15.22 -11.12 -7.96
CA LEU A 349 -14.54 -11.39 -6.70
C LEU A 349 -15.58 -11.94 -5.71
N ARG A 350 -15.50 -13.25 -5.43
CA ARG A 350 -16.52 -13.95 -4.65
C ARG A 350 -15.92 -14.68 -3.46
N ALA A 351 -16.66 -14.68 -2.36
CA ALA A 351 -16.40 -15.49 -1.19
C ALA A 351 -16.74 -16.97 -1.44
N ARG A 352 -16.49 -17.85 -0.46
CA ARG A 352 -16.91 -19.26 -0.52
C ARG A 352 -18.42 -19.43 -0.61
N ASN A 353 -19.18 -18.57 0.06
CA ASN A 353 -20.64 -18.61 0.13
C ASN A 353 -21.31 -17.86 -1.03
N ASN A 354 -20.66 -17.78 -2.20
CA ASN A 354 -21.10 -17.03 -3.38
C ASN A 354 -21.35 -15.52 -3.22
N TRP A 355 -21.11 -14.94 -2.04
CA TRP A 355 -21.22 -13.50 -1.84
C TRP A 355 -20.22 -12.75 -2.73
N GLN A 356 -20.74 -11.84 -3.57
CA GLN A 356 -19.95 -11.11 -4.56
C GLN A 356 -19.57 -9.72 -4.04
N LEU A 357 -18.27 -9.47 -3.94
CA LEU A 357 -17.74 -8.17 -3.58
C LEU A 357 -17.58 -7.31 -4.84
N SER A 358 -18.30 -6.19 -4.88
CA SER A 358 -18.12 -5.18 -5.94
C SER A 358 -16.79 -4.45 -5.76
N ALA A 359 -16.23 -3.94 -6.86
CA ALA A 359 -15.00 -3.15 -6.86
C ALA A 359 -15.04 -1.94 -5.91
N LYS A 360 -16.24 -1.36 -5.71
CA LYS A 360 -16.47 -0.22 -4.83
C LYS A 360 -16.27 -0.61 -3.36
N HIS A 361 -16.93 -1.71 -2.95
CA HIS A 361 -16.81 -2.24 -1.60
C HIS A 361 -15.38 -2.70 -1.32
N LEU A 362 -14.69 -3.28 -2.32
CA LEU A 362 -13.27 -3.59 -2.21
C LEU A 362 -12.45 -2.32 -1.90
N LEU A 363 -12.66 -1.23 -2.63
CA LEU A 363 -11.95 0.02 -2.37
C LEU A 363 -12.28 0.58 -0.97
N ILE A 364 -13.56 0.65 -0.61
CA ILE A 364 -14.01 1.14 0.70
C ILE A 364 -13.36 0.32 1.82
N MET A 365 -13.36 -1.01 1.74
CA MET A 365 -12.70 -1.86 2.73
C MET A 365 -11.20 -1.57 2.82
N ILE A 366 -10.52 -1.40 1.69
CA ILE A 366 -9.09 -1.09 1.69
C ILE A 366 -8.82 0.27 2.35
N LEU A 367 -9.58 1.31 1.99
CA LEU A 367 -9.41 2.65 2.56
C LEU A 367 -9.74 2.67 4.06
N LEU A 368 -10.83 2.03 4.48
CA LEU A 368 -11.19 1.93 5.89
C LEU A 368 -10.13 1.19 6.70
N ILE A 369 -9.57 0.10 6.20
CA ILE A 369 -8.48 -0.60 6.88
C ILE A 369 -7.23 0.28 6.90
N MET A 370 -6.84 0.83 5.75
CA MET A 370 -5.59 1.57 5.58
C MET A 370 -5.53 2.87 6.38
N PHE A 371 -6.66 3.54 6.59
CA PHE A 371 -6.71 4.82 7.29
C PHE A 371 -7.38 4.72 8.66
N GLY A 372 -8.31 3.78 8.84
CA GLY A 372 -8.96 3.55 10.12
C GLY A 372 -8.04 2.90 11.16
N VAL A 373 -7.21 1.92 10.78
CA VAL A 373 -6.28 1.29 11.73
C VAL A 373 -5.22 2.29 12.22
N PRO A 374 -4.54 3.07 11.35
CA PRO A 374 -3.69 4.17 11.80
C PRO A 374 -4.39 5.21 12.67
N LEU A 375 -5.64 5.57 12.35
CA LEU A 375 -6.40 6.52 13.17
C LEU A 375 -6.60 5.98 14.59
N VAL A 376 -7.00 4.71 14.72
CA VAL A 376 -7.14 4.04 16.02
C VAL A 376 -5.79 3.92 16.73
N ALA A 377 -4.71 3.56 16.04
CA ALA A 377 -3.39 3.53 16.66
C ALA A 377 -2.95 4.91 17.16
N PHE A 378 -3.27 5.97 16.41
CA PHE A 378 -3.03 7.35 16.83
C PHE A 378 -3.82 7.71 18.09
N THR A 379 -5.08 7.28 18.21
CA THR A 379 -5.89 7.55 19.42
C THR A 379 -5.32 6.92 20.69
N PHE A 380 -4.63 5.78 20.54
CA PHE A 380 -4.00 5.08 21.65
C PHE A 380 -2.54 5.50 21.89
N GLY A 381 -2.02 6.52 21.20
CA GLY A 381 -0.64 6.98 21.35
C GLY A 381 0.41 6.10 20.67
N TYR A 382 -0.02 5.14 19.85
CA TYR A 382 0.79 4.10 19.22
C TYR A 382 1.24 4.46 17.79
N TRP A 383 1.39 5.75 17.49
CA TRP A 383 1.68 6.22 16.14
C TRP A 383 2.87 7.19 16.06
N HIS A 384 3.04 8.04 17.07
CA HIS A 384 4.00 9.13 16.98
C HIS A 384 5.38 8.73 17.51
N SER A 385 6.44 9.00 16.73
CA SER A 385 7.82 8.85 17.16
C SER A 385 8.15 9.80 18.31
N GLN A 386 8.56 9.29 19.47
CA GLN A 386 8.98 10.08 20.65
C GLN A 386 10.49 10.44 20.65
N THR A 387 11.20 10.23 19.53
CA THR A 387 12.63 10.57 19.46
C THR A 387 12.82 12.07 19.25
N ASP A 388 13.50 12.73 20.20
CA ASP A 388 13.80 14.16 20.14
C ASP A 388 14.62 14.55 18.90
N ASN A 389 14.31 15.74 18.36
CA ASN A 389 15.00 16.28 17.20
C ASN A 389 16.48 16.56 17.47
N GLU A 390 16.84 16.95 18.70
CA GLU A 390 18.23 17.20 19.10
C GLU A 390 19.07 15.92 19.04
N ILE A 391 18.53 14.81 19.57
CA ILE A 391 19.17 13.50 19.50
C ILE A 391 19.36 13.10 18.04
N ARG A 392 18.34 13.32 17.19
CA ARG A 392 18.45 13.04 15.75
C ARG A 392 19.50 13.90 15.08
N MET A 393 19.57 15.20 15.37
CA MET A 393 20.58 16.11 14.82
C MET A 393 22.00 15.64 15.14
N TYR A 394 22.24 15.24 16.39
CA TYR A 394 23.52 14.69 16.83
C TYR A 394 23.84 13.37 16.11
N LEU A 395 22.91 12.44 16.07
CA LEU A 395 23.12 11.14 15.44
C LEU A 395 23.31 11.22 13.91
N ILE A 396 22.69 12.21 13.25
CA ILE A 396 22.87 12.46 11.81
C ILE A 396 24.32 12.90 11.51
N GLN A 397 24.95 13.69 12.38
CA GLN A 397 26.36 14.07 12.21
C GLN A 397 27.30 12.88 12.38
N MET A 398 26.93 11.91 13.22
CA MET A 398 27.72 10.70 13.45
C MET A 398 27.30 9.52 12.55
N LYS A 399 26.54 9.77 11.48
CA LYS A 399 25.91 8.72 10.66
C LYS A 399 26.88 7.64 10.17
N ASP A 400 28.11 8.04 9.82
CA ASP A 400 29.15 7.17 9.26
C ASP A 400 29.82 6.29 10.33
N TYR A 401 29.75 6.68 11.60
CA TYR A 401 30.34 5.97 12.74
C TYR A 401 29.36 5.00 13.42
N ILE A 402 28.07 5.10 13.11
CA ILE A 402 27.04 4.25 13.71
C ILE A 402 26.92 2.99 12.83
N SER A 403 27.48 1.85 13.25
CA SER A 403 27.19 0.54 12.65
C SER A 403 26.12 -0.22 13.46
N TYR A 404 25.49 -1.22 12.84
CA TYR A 404 24.52 -2.13 13.46
C TYR A 404 25.18 -3.03 14.51
#